data_AF-A0A8T2HQG3-F1
#
_entry.id   AF-A0A8T2HQG3-F1
#
_cell.length_a   1.000
_cell.length_b   1.000
_cell.length_c   1.000
_cell.angle_alpha   90.00
_cell.angle_beta   90.00
_cell.angle_gamma   90.00
#
_symmetry.space_group_name_H-M   'P 1'
#
loop_
_entity.id
_entity.type
_entity.pdbx_description
1 polymer ?
#
loop_
_entity_poly.entity_id
_entity_poly.type
_entity_poly.pdbx_seq_one_letter_code
_entity_poly.pdbx_strand_id
1 'polypeptide(L)'
;MAALALSSKGVVPFCTQNAAQRRACRNCRVITRAALDPSAALAVSQQTAAFAAVVGAEAIFTGLNTPSTTPGRPTIPVTLAGIAGTLVGAGLISQGDRVGTIGCAVSLLTAAFLMTNYIGRVKDTPFDPNDWPGAKAWPAVMILISFFEFAASFQGALDGLSMLRQP
;
A
#
# COMPACT_ATOMS: atom_id res chain seq x y z
N MET A 1 38.37 -55.59 17.39
CA MET A 1 37.47 -54.55 16.84
C MET A 1 37.31 -54.87 15.36
N ALA A 2 36.41 -55.80 15.00
CA ALA A 2 35.00 -55.59 14.62
C ALA A 2 34.83 -54.67 13.39
N ALA A 3 34.09 -54.99 12.32
CA ALA A 3 33.56 -56.21 11.74
C ALA A 3 33.15 -55.83 10.29
N LEU A 4 33.32 -56.75 9.34
CA LEU A 4 32.88 -56.66 7.94
C LEU A 4 31.34 -56.88 7.83
N ALA A 5 30.63 -56.14 6.97
CA ALA A 5 29.45 -56.58 6.16
C ALA A 5 28.75 -55.35 5.52
N LEU A 6 28.78 -55.16 4.20
CA LEU A 6 27.88 -55.69 3.16
C LEU A 6 26.47 -55.05 3.09
N SER A 7 26.25 -54.36 1.97
CA SER A 7 25.12 -54.51 1.04
C SER A 7 23.68 -54.55 1.60
N SER A 8 22.87 -53.55 1.19
CA SER A 8 21.47 -53.78 0.79
C SER A 8 20.90 -52.57 0.05
N LYS A 9 20.71 -52.73 -1.27
CA LYS A 9 19.75 -51.93 -2.05
C LYS A 9 18.35 -52.39 -1.63
N GLY A 10 17.71 -51.65 -0.75
CA GLY A 10 16.33 -51.88 -0.32
C GLY A 10 15.34 -51.12 -1.21
N VAL A 11 14.79 -51.83 -2.19
CA VAL A 11 13.57 -51.49 -2.92
C VAL A 11 12.45 -51.22 -1.90
N VAL A 12 11.83 -50.04 -1.95
CA VAL A 12 10.66 -49.72 -1.12
C VAL A 12 9.46 -50.49 -1.69
N PRO A 13 8.74 -51.30 -0.90
CA PRO A 13 7.67 -52.13 -1.41
C PRO A 13 6.46 -51.29 -1.81
N PHE A 14 6.07 -51.45 -3.07
CA PHE A 14 4.74 -51.11 -3.59
C PHE A 14 3.73 -52.07 -2.95
N CYS A 15 3.13 -51.67 -1.83
CA CYS A 15 1.99 -52.38 -1.25
C CYS A 15 0.95 -51.37 -0.77
N THR A 16 -0.16 -51.32 -1.52
CA THR A 16 -1.51 -51.02 -1.04
C THR A 16 -1.69 -49.73 -0.22
N GLN A 17 -1.63 -48.58 -0.90
CA GLN A 17 -2.20 -47.32 -0.40
C GLN A 17 -3.73 -47.36 -0.48
N ASN A 18 -4.27 -47.96 0.58
CA ASN A 18 -5.66 -48.16 0.91
C ASN A 18 -6.50 -46.88 0.81
N ALA A 19 -7.80 -47.05 0.55
CA ALA A 19 -8.85 -46.03 0.47
C ALA A 19 -8.88 -44.97 1.60
N ALA A 20 -8.13 -45.17 2.68
CA ALA A 20 -7.86 -44.18 3.72
C ALA A 20 -7.12 -42.94 3.19
N GLN A 21 -6.19 -43.10 2.25
CA GLN A 21 -5.43 -41.98 1.69
C GLN A 21 -6.26 -41.11 0.74
N ARG A 22 -7.27 -41.70 0.08
CA ARG A 22 -8.27 -40.96 -0.69
C ARG A 22 -9.17 -40.09 0.19
N ARG A 23 -9.35 -40.42 1.48
CA ARG A 23 -10.06 -39.56 2.44
C ARG A 23 -9.17 -38.44 2.99
N ALA A 24 -7.85 -38.63 3.04
CA ALA A 24 -6.92 -37.60 3.48
C ALA A 24 -6.89 -36.38 2.54
N CYS A 25 -7.07 -36.58 1.22
CA CYS A 25 -7.23 -35.48 0.25
C CYS A 25 -8.60 -34.79 0.28
N ARG A 26 -9.53 -35.19 1.16
CA ARG A 26 -10.82 -34.48 1.33
C ARG A 26 -10.69 -33.29 2.29
N ASN A 27 -9.63 -33.27 3.10
CA ASN A 27 -9.21 -32.11 3.89
C ASN A 27 -8.06 -31.37 3.19
N CYS A 28 -8.12 -31.23 1.86
CA CYS A 28 -7.49 -30.08 1.22
C CYS A 28 -8.14 -28.84 1.82
N ARG A 29 -7.58 -28.36 2.92
CA ARG A 29 -7.86 -27.06 3.49
C ARG A 29 -7.74 -26.12 2.31
N VAL A 30 -8.84 -25.55 1.87
CA VAL A 30 -8.81 -24.41 0.96
C VAL A 30 -8.00 -23.37 1.72
N ILE A 31 -6.71 -23.26 1.39
CA ILE A 31 -5.90 -22.15 1.87
C ILE A 31 -6.46 -20.98 1.08
N THR A 32 -7.43 -20.29 1.67
CA THR A 32 -7.82 -18.96 1.24
C THR A 32 -6.54 -18.14 1.31
N ARG A 33 -5.86 -17.99 0.18
CA ARG A 33 -4.74 -17.08 0.08
C ARG A 33 -5.32 -15.69 0.29
N ALA A 34 -4.80 -14.99 1.29
CA ALA A 34 -5.14 -13.60 1.50
C ALA A 34 -4.86 -12.84 0.20
N ALA A 35 -5.79 -11.99 -0.24
CA ALA A 35 -5.70 -11.27 -1.51
C ALA A 35 -4.45 -10.35 -1.59
N LEU A 36 -3.88 -10.02 -0.43
CA LEU A 36 -2.60 -9.36 -0.26
C LEU A 36 -1.76 -10.19 0.71
N ASP A 37 -0.47 -10.33 0.41
CA ASP A 37 0.50 -10.88 1.36
C ASP A 37 0.47 -10.06 2.66
N PRO A 38 0.31 -10.67 3.85
CA PRO A 38 0.15 -9.93 5.11
C PRO A 38 1.30 -8.98 5.43
N SER A 39 2.54 -9.34 5.07
CA SER A 39 3.70 -8.45 5.22
C SER A 39 3.61 -7.23 4.30
N ALA A 40 3.22 -7.45 3.04
CA ALA A 40 3.02 -6.35 2.08
C ALA A 40 1.87 -5.44 2.51
N ALA A 41 0.74 -6.00 2.95
CA ALA A 41 -0.41 -5.22 3.44
C ALA A 41 -0.02 -4.35 4.64
N LEU A 42 0.75 -4.89 5.58
CA LEU A 42 1.22 -4.12 6.74
C LEU A 42 2.14 -2.97 6.29
N ALA A 43 3.10 -3.24 5.42
CA ALA A 43 4.03 -2.22 4.91
C ALA A 43 3.30 -1.09 4.17
N VAL A 44 2.35 -1.42 3.29
CA VAL A 44 1.55 -0.42 2.58
C VAL A 44 0.70 0.37 3.58
N SER A 45 0.05 -0.27 4.56
CA SER A 45 -0.76 0.44 5.56
C SER A 45 0.05 1.45 6.37
N GLN A 46 1.30 1.10 6.72
CA GLN A 46 2.22 1.99 7.42
C GLN A 46 2.66 3.15 6.54
N GLN A 47 2.95 2.89 5.26
CA GLN A 47 3.28 3.93 4.30
C GLN A 47 2.11 4.90 4.12
N THR A 48 0.89 4.39 3.94
CA THR A 48 -0.33 5.21 3.80
C THR A 48 -0.59 6.04 5.05
N ALA A 49 -0.41 5.48 6.24
CA ALA A 49 -0.53 6.22 7.50
C ALA A 49 0.56 7.29 7.65
N ALA A 50 1.80 6.98 7.30
CA ALA A 50 2.90 7.94 7.30
C ALA A 50 2.65 9.08 6.29
N PHE A 51 2.13 8.77 5.10
CA PHE A 51 1.74 9.76 4.11
C PHE A 51 0.66 10.71 4.65
N ALA A 52 -0.39 10.17 5.28
CA ALA A 52 -1.43 10.99 5.91
C ALA A 52 -0.85 11.94 6.98
N ALA A 53 0.11 11.46 7.78
CA ALA A 53 0.80 12.28 8.78
C ALA A 53 1.63 13.39 8.13
N VAL A 54 2.35 13.11 7.04
CA VAL A 54 3.15 14.11 6.30
C VAL A 54 2.25 15.17 5.67
N VAL A 55 1.16 14.78 5.02
CA VAL A 55 0.17 15.71 4.45
C VAL A 55 -0.46 16.56 5.54
N GLY A 56 -0.80 15.97 6.68
CA GLY A 56 -1.32 16.70 7.84
C GLY A 56 -0.32 17.71 8.41
N ALA A 57 0.93 17.29 8.60
CA ALA A 57 2.00 18.17 9.06
C ALA A 57 2.25 19.32 8.09
N GLU A 58 2.23 19.04 6.78
CA GLU A 58 2.34 20.09 5.75
C GLU A 58 1.18 21.08 5.81
N ALA A 59 -0.05 20.58 5.90
CA ALA A 59 -1.23 21.41 5.96
C ALA A 59 -1.21 22.36 7.17
N ILE A 60 -0.81 21.85 8.33
CA ILE A 60 -0.68 22.63 9.57
C ILE A 60 0.46 23.64 9.43
N PHE A 61 1.65 23.20 9.00
CA PHE A 61 2.82 24.05 8.87
C PHE A 61 2.56 25.20 7.89
N THR A 62 2.07 24.89 6.69
CA THR A 62 1.74 25.91 5.68
C THR A 62 0.56 26.78 6.13
N GLY A 63 -0.43 26.18 6.81
CA GLY A 63 -1.58 26.90 7.37
C GLY A 63 -1.19 27.96 8.41
N LEU A 64 -0.19 27.68 9.25
CA LEU A 64 0.30 28.59 10.30
C LEU A 64 1.28 29.64 9.77
N ASN A 65 2.09 29.31 8.77
CA ASN A 65 3.19 30.17 8.31
C ASN A 65 2.87 30.96 7.04
N THR A 66 1.74 30.69 6.38
CA THR A 66 1.36 31.36 5.12
C THR A 66 0.08 32.19 5.29
N PRO A 67 0.09 33.48 4.91
CA PRO A 67 -1.10 34.34 4.92
C PRO A 67 -2.26 33.72 4.13
N SER A 68 -3.49 33.91 4.60
CA SER A 68 -4.70 33.33 3.97
C SER A 68 -4.96 33.82 2.54
N THR A 69 -4.38 34.95 2.16
CA THR A 69 -4.51 35.58 0.83
C THR A 69 -3.45 35.10 -0.17
N THR A 70 -2.48 34.29 0.27
CA THR A 70 -1.38 33.85 -0.59
C THR A 70 -1.87 32.79 -1.60
N PRO A 71 -1.68 33.01 -2.92
CA PRO A 71 -1.97 32.02 -3.95
C PRO A 71 -1.25 30.70 -3.68
N GLY A 72 -1.95 29.56 -3.83
CA GLY A 72 -1.36 28.23 -3.62
C GLY A 72 -1.34 27.74 -2.16
N ARG A 73 -1.94 28.47 -1.20
CA ARG A 73 -2.14 27.99 0.18
C ARG A 73 -3.08 26.76 0.19
N PRO A 74 -2.80 25.74 1.02
CA PRO A 74 -3.69 24.59 1.12
C PRO A 74 -5.06 25.03 1.63
N THR A 75 -6.11 24.60 0.94
CA THR A 75 -7.48 24.74 1.41
C THR A 75 -7.72 23.68 2.49
N ILE A 76 -8.04 24.16 3.70
CA ILE A 76 -8.26 23.30 4.88
C ILE A 76 -9.28 22.17 4.60
N PRO A 77 -10.44 22.42 3.95
CA PRO A 77 -11.42 21.35 3.70
C PRO A 77 -10.91 20.26 2.77
N VAL A 78 -10.20 20.64 1.70
CA VAL A 78 -9.68 19.71 0.68
C VAL A 78 -8.60 18.83 1.27
N THR A 79 -7.70 19.43 2.05
CA THR A 79 -6.58 18.72 2.66
C THR A 79 -7.07 17.76 3.76
N LEU A 80 -8.03 18.19 4.58
CA LEU A 80 -8.69 17.31 5.57
C LEU A 80 -9.41 16.13 4.92
N ALA A 81 -10.13 16.36 3.81
CA ALA A 81 -10.79 15.28 3.08
C ALA A 81 -9.77 14.28 2.53
N GLY A 82 -8.64 14.76 2.00
CA GLY A 82 -7.54 13.91 1.56
C GLY A 82 -6.92 13.10 2.70
N ILE A 83 -6.63 13.71 3.85
CA ILE A 83 -6.08 13.02 5.03
C ILE A 83 -7.06 11.96 5.56
N ALA A 84 -8.35 12.29 5.66
CA ALA A 84 -9.37 11.36 6.11
C ALA A 84 -9.48 10.16 5.17
N GLY A 85 -9.47 10.38 3.85
CA GLY A 85 -9.49 9.31 2.86
C GLY A 85 -8.27 8.37 2.97
N THR A 86 -7.09 8.91 3.26
CA THR A 86 -5.87 8.11 3.40
C THR A 86 -5.84 7.34 4.71
N LEU A 87 -6.31 7.90 5.81
CA LEU A 87 -6.43 7.17 7.08
C LEU A 87 -7.47 6.04 7.00
N VAL A 88 -8.62 6.29 6.35
CA VAL A 88 -9.62 5.25 6.07
C VAL A 88 -9.00 4.15 5.20
N GLY A 89 -8.28 4.54 4.15
CA GLY A 89 -7.52 3.63 3.30
C GLY A 89 -6.54 2.76 4.08
N ALA A 90 -5.68 3.35 4.92
CA ALA A 90 -4.73 2.64 5.77
C ALA A 90 -5.41 1.63 6.71
N GLY A 91 -6.52 2.04 7.33
CA GLY A 91 -7.32 1.16 8.19
C GLY A 91 -7.90 -0.04 7.44
N LEU A 92 -8.44 0.19 6.23
CA LEU A 92 -8.96 -0.88 5.38
C LEU A 92 -7.85 -1.83 4.90
N ILE A 93 -6.68 -1.30 4.54
CA ILE A 93 -5.51 -2.10 4.14
C ILE A 93 -5.09 -3.04 5.29
N SER A 94 -5.08 -2.53 6.52
CA SER A 94 -4.69 -3.31 7.69
C SER A 94 -5.60 -4.51 7.99
N GLN A 95 -6.83 -4.50 7.46
CA GLN A 95 -7.79 -5.61 7.65
C GLN A 95 -7.49 -6.81 6.74
N GLY A 96 -6.68 -6.63 5.69
CA GLY A 96 -6.29 -7.70 4.77
C GLY A 96 -7.42 -8.18 3.83
N ASP A 97 -7.12 -9.24 3.08
CA ASP A 97 -8.04 -9.89 2.14
C ASP A 97 -8.68 -8.91 1.12
N ARG A 98 -9.97 -9.13 0.82
CA ARG A 98 -10.75 -8.30 -0.12
C ARG A 98 -10.91 -6.86 0.39
N VAL A 99 -11.00 -6.68 1.71
CA VAL A 99 -11.12 -5.36 2.35
C VAL A 99 -9.83 -4.57 2.14
N GLY A 100 -8.68 -5.23 2.24
CA GLY A 100 -7.39 -4.61 1.98
C GLY A 100 -7.23 -4.16 0.53
N THR A 101 -7.76 -4.93 -0.43
CA THR A 101 -7.80 -4.51 -1.85
C THR A 101 -8.63 -3.25 -2.05
N ILE A 102 -9.79 -3.15 -1.38
CA ILE A 102 -10.62 -1.93 -1.38
C ILE A 102 -9.87 -0.77 -0.71
N GLY A 103 -9.17 -1.03 0.40
CA GLY A 103 -8.32 -0.05 1.06
C GLY A 103 -7.23 0.51 0.15
N CYS A 104 -6.55 -0.35 -0.63
CA CYS A 104 -5.58 0.07 -1.64
C CYS A 104 -6.24 0.94 -2.72
N ALA A 105 -7.44 0.60 -3.19
CA ALA A 105 -8.16 1.41 -4.18
C ALA A 105 -8.57 2.79 -3.63
N VAL A 106 -9.05 2.85 -2.37
CA VAL A 106 -9.39 4.11 -1.70
C VAL A 106 -8.14 4.98 -1.52
N SER A 107 -7.04 4.39 -1.06
CA SER A 107 -5.76 5.09 -0.87
C SER A 107 -5.21 5.59 -2.21
N LEU A 108 -5.33 4.80 -3.28
CA LEU A 108 -4.95 5.19 -4.63
C LEU A 108 -5.71 6.42 -5.13
N LEU A 109 -7.04 6.40 -5.02
CA LEU A 109 -7.88 7.52 -5.44
C LEU A 109 -7.56 8.78 -4.63
N THR A 110 -7.33 8.61 -3.33
CA THR A 110 -7.01 9.71 -2.42
C THR A 110 -5.63 10.31 -2.73
N ALA A 111 -4.62 9.48 -2.99
CA ALA A 111 -3.29 9.92 -3.39
C ALA A 111 -3.32 10.66 -4.74
N ALA A 112 -4.09 10.16 -5.72
CA ALA A 112 -4.29 10.84 -6.99
C ALA A 112 -4.99 12.21 -6.83
N PHE A 113 -5.99 12.28 -5.97
CA PHE A 113 -6.68 13.53 -5.63
C PHE A 113 -5.73 14.54 -4.98
N LEU A 114 -4.97 14.14 -3.96
CA LEU A 114 -3.99 15.00 -3.30
C LEU A 114 -2.90 15.45 -4.27
N MET A 115 -2.37 14.54 -5.10
CA MET A 115 -1.40 14.86 -6.14
C MET A 115 -1.92 15.95 -7.10
N THR A 116 -3.16 15.83 -7.57
CA THR A 116 -3.79 16.82 -8.45
C THR A 116 -3.94 18.19 -7.75
N ASN A 117 -4.30 18.19 -6.47
CA ASN A 117 -4.36 19.42 -5.68
C ASN A 117 -2.98 20.07 -5.55
N TYR A 118 -1.92 19.30 -5.29
CA TYR A 118 -0.57 19.83 -5.22
C TYR A 118 -0.06 20.36 -6.57
N ILE A 119 -0.41 19.72 -7.69
CA ILE A 119 -0.12 20.24 -9.04
C ILE A 119 -0.80 21.60 -9.24
N GLY A 120 -2.06 21.74 -8.84
CA GLY A 120 -2.76 23.04 -8.83
C GLY A 120 -1.99 24.09 -8.04
N ARG A 121 -1.56 23.74 -6.82
CA ARG A 121 -0.77 24.64 -5.96
C ARG A 121 0.55 25.08 -6.59
N VAL A 122 1.28 24.21 -7.29
CA VAL A 122 2.52 24.58 -8.00
C VAL A 122 2.26 25.58 -9.13
N LYS A 123 1.14 25.42 -9.85
CA LYS A 123 0.74 26.33 -10.92
C LYS A 123 0.35 27.71 -10.39
N ASP A 124 -0.37 27.74 -9.28
CA ASP A 124 -0.91 28.98 -8.70
C ASP A 124 0.14 29.76 -7.89
N THR A 125 1.21 29.10 -7.45
CA THR A 125 2.31 29.76 -6.73
C THR A 125 3.13 30.61 -7.72
N PRO A 126 3.43 31.89 -7.42
CA PRO A 126 4.28 32.72 -8.28
C PRO A 126 5.73 32.19 -8.32
N PHE A 127 6.44 32.42 -9.42
CA PHE A 127 7.85 32.08 -9.55
C PHE A 127 8.71 33.32 -9.27
N ASP A 128 9.58 33.24 -8.27
CA ASP A 128 10.62 34.25 -8.02
C ASP A 128 11.99 33.65 -8.35
N PRO A 129 12.73 34.21 -9.33
CA PRO A 129 14.07 33.74 -9.70
C PRO A 129 15.12 33.90 -8.59
N ASN A 130 14.88 34.76 -7.59
CA ASN A 130 15.85 35.05 -6.53
C ASN A 130 15.68 34.15 -5.30
N ASP A 131 14.66 33.30 -5.27
CA ASP A 131 14.28 32.52 -4.10
C ASP A 131 14.60 31.03 -4.33
N TRP A 132 15.59 30.49 -3.59
CA TRP A 132 16.04 29.09 -3.72
C TRP A 132 16.15 28.41 -2.34
N PRO A 133 15.50 27.25 -2.11
CA PRO A 133 14.55 26.54 -2.97
C PRO A 133 13.16 27.20 -2.82
N GLY A 134 12.79 28.11 -3.73
CA GLY A 134 11.65 29.01 -3.57
C GLY A 134 10.29 28.33 -3.35
N ALA A 135 9.25 29.12 -3.14
CA ALA A 135 7.93 28.68 -2.66
C ALA A 135 7.29 27.48 -3.42
N LYS A 136 7.67 27.22 -4.67
CA LYS A 136 7.21 26.07 -5.46
C LYS A 136 7.81 24.73 -5.05
N ALA A 137 8.97 24.72 -4.41
CA ALA A 137 9.69 23.50 -4.06
C ALA A 137 8.86 22.63 -3.12
N TRP A 138 8.17 23.25 -2.16
CA TRP A 138 7.38 22.55 -1.16
C TRP A 138 6.19 21.76 -1.73
N PRO A 139 5.26 22.37 -2.50
CA PRO A 139 4.21 21.60 -3.16
C PRO A 139 4.77 20.63 -4.21
N ALA A 140 5.91 20.92 -4.85
CA ALA A 140 6.55 19.98 -5.77
C ALA A 140 7.06 18.69 -5.08
N VAL A 141 7.64 18.81 -3.88
CA VAL A 141 8.01 17.64 -3.06
C VAL A 141 6.78 16.83 -2.68
N MET A 142 5.68 17.49 -2.33
CA MET A 142 4.43 16.81 -1.97
C MET A 142 3.80 16.06 -3.15
N ILE A 143 3.96 16.54 -4.39
CA ILE A 143 3.58 15.78 -5.60
C ILE A 143 4.36 14.47 -5.67
N LEU A 144 5.68 14.51 -5.44
CA LEU A 144 6.53 13.32 -5.49
C LEU A 144 6.17 12.30 -4.41
N ILE A 145 5.93 12.76 -3.18
CA ILE A 145 5.51 11.88 -2.08
C ILE A 145 4.13 11.26 -2.39
N SER A 146 3.19 12.06 -2.92
CA SER A 146 1.88 11.57 -3.36
C SER A 146 1.99 10.54 -4.48
N PHE A 147 2.96 10.70 -5.39
CA PHE A 147 3.24 9.72 -6.44
C PHE A 147 3.74 8.38 -5.88
N PHE A 148 4.62 8.38 -4.88
CA PHE A 148 5.06 7.14 -4.24
C PHE A 148 3.92 6.42 -3.52
N GLU A 149 3.03 7.16 -2.88
CA GLU A 149 1.84 6.59 -2.28
C GLU A 149 0.88 6.00 -3.33
N PHE A 150 0.66 6.74 -4.41
CA PHE A 150 -0.12 6.26 -5.54
C PHE A 150 0.46 4.96 -6.11
N ALA A 151 1.78 4.90 -6.33
CA ALA A 151 2.45 3.74 -6.89
C ALA A 151 2.38 2.51 -5.97
N ALA A 152 2.52 2.69 -4.65
CA ALA A 152 2.39 1.62 -3.67
C ALA A 152 0.95 1.09 -3.59
N SER A 153 -0.03 2.01 -3.51
CA SER A 153 -1.45 1.66 -3.50
C SER A 153 -1.89 1.00 -4.81
N PHE A 154 -1.30 1.37 -5.95
CA PHE A 154 -1.59 0.76 -7.25
C PHE A 154 -1.11 -0.69 -7.32
N GLN A 155 0.11 -0.96 -6.87
CA GLN A 155 0.64 -2.32 -6.79
C GLN A 155 -0.24 -3.19 -5.87
N GLY A 156 -0.57 -2.68 -4.69
CA GLY A 156 -1.44 -3.41 -3.76
C GLY A 156 -2.84 -3.68 -4.30
N ALA A 157 -3.39 -2.76 -5.10
CA ALA A 157 -4.68 -2.96 -5.76
C ALA A 157 -4.61 -4.01 -6.89
N LEU A 158 -3.54 -4.00 -7.68
CA LEU A 158 -3.32 -4.98 -8.75
C LEU A 158 -3.13 -6.40 -8.20
N ASP A 159 -2.34 -6.54 -7.14
CA ASP A 159 -2.12 -7.83 -6.47
C ASP A 159 -3.45 -8.41 -5.97
N GLY A 160 -4.26 -7.58 -5.31
CA GLY A 160 -5.60 -7.96 -4.86
C GLY A 160 -6.55 -8.36 -5.99
N LEU A 161 -6.55 -7.62 -7.10
CA LEU A 161 -7.37 -7.93 -8.28
C LEU A 161 -6.94 -9.23 -8.98
N SER A 162 -5.64 -9.50 -9.05
CA SER A 162 -5.10 -10.70 -9.70
C SER A 162 -5.54 -11.98 -8.99
N MET A 163 -5.66 -11.95 -7.66
CA MET A 163 -6.12 -13.09 -6.86
C MET A 163 -7.62 -13.31 -6.94
N LEU A 164 -8.42 -12.25 -7.10
CA LEU A 164 -9.87 -12.36 -7.34
C LEU A 164 -10.22 -13.05 -8.66
N ARG A 165 -9.27 -13.14 -9.60
CA ARG A 165 -9.44 -13.76 -10.92
C ARG A 165 -9.18 -15.27 -10.93
N GLN A 166 -8.64 -15.86 -9.86
CA GLN A 166 -8.37 -17.30 -9.81
C GLN A 166 -9.63 -18.06 -9.32
N PRO A 167 -10.19 -18.99 -10.12
CA PRO A 167 -11.42 -19.73 -9.81
C PRO A 167 -11.24 -20.77 -8.70
#